data_AF-A0AAN9V4L5-F1
#
_entry.id   AF-A0AAN9V4L5-F1
#
_cell.length_a   1.000
_cell.length_b   1.000
_cell.length_c   1.000
_cell.angle_alpha   90.00
_cell.angle_beta   90.00
_cell.angle_gamma   90.00
#
_symmetry.space_group_name_H-M   'P 1'
#
loop_
_entity.id
_entity.type
_entity.pdbx_description
1 polymer ?
#
loop_
_entity_poly.entity_id
_entity_poly.type
_entity_poly.pdbx_seq_one_letter_code
_entity_poly.pdbx_strand_id
1 'polypeptide(L)'
;MAEHWNSETVAQCPYNPSHLVPRMRFPNHLVKCQKNYPHVVLKICPYNATHRIKAEAYLQHLVNCPNRQCIEFEKYHHPFPQNPDSPTNY
;
A
#
# COMPACT_ATOMS: atom_id res chain seq x y z
N MET A 1 1.78 -12.71 -27.87
CA MET A 1 2.14 -13.49 -26.67
C MET A 1 0.92 -13.48 -25.76
N ALA A 2 0.26 -14.63 -25.57
CA ALA A 2 -0.94 -14.70 -24.76
C ALA A 2 -0.55 -14.67 -23.28
N GLU A 3 -0.77 -13.53 -22.63
CA GLU A 3 -0.47 -13.33 -21.22
C GLU A 3 -1.40 -14.23 -20.41
N HIS A 4 -0.82 -15.24 -19.76
CA HIS A 4 -1.50 -16.06 -18.78
C HIS A 4 -1.96 -15.16 -17.63
N TRP A 5 -3.27 -14.92 -17.54
CA TRP A 5 -3.87 -14.16 -16.46
C TRP A 5 -3.82 -15.00 -15.18
N ASN A 6 -2.71 -14.92 -14.45
CA ASN A 6 -2.63 -15.54 -13.14
C ASN A 6 -3.44 -14.69 -12.15
N SER A 7 -4.39 -15.29 -11.42
CA SER A 7 -5.22 -14.60 -10.43
C SER A 7 -4.41 -13.90 -9.33
N GLU A 8 -3.14 -14.28 -9.15
CA GLU A 8 -2.23 -13.67 -8.17
C GLU A 8 -1.69 -12.29 -8.60
N THR A 9 -1.69 -11.99 -9.91
CA THR A 9 -1.08 -10.75 -10.46
C THR A 9 -2.08 -9.60 -10.59
N VAL A 10 -3.37 -9.86 -10.40
CA VAL A 10 -4.45 -8.87 -10.47
C VAL A 10 -5.04 -8.60 -9.09
N ALA A 11 -5.56 -7.38 -8.90
CA ALA A 11 -6.24 -6.95 -7.70
C ALA A 11 -7.59 -6.33 -8.09
N GLN A 12 -8.60 -6.59 -7.27
CA GLN A 12 -9.93 -6.04 -7.44
C GLN A 12 -9.98 -4.60 -6.92
N CYS A 13 -10.59 -3.69 -7.67
CA CYS A 13 -10.70 -2.30 -7.26
C CYS A 13 -11.71 -2.15 -6.11
N PRO A 14 -11.36 -1.41 -5.04
CA PRO A 14 -12.23 -1.19 -3.90
C PRO A 14 -13.34 -0.15 -4.16
N TYR A 15 -13.22 0.64 -5.25
CA TYR A 15 -14.25 1.59 -5.68
C TYR A 15 -15.32 0.92 -6.57
N ASN A 16 -14.93 -0.04 -7.40
CA ASN A 16 -15.85 -0.79 -8.25
C ASN A 16 -15.39 -2.26 -8.35
N PRO A 17 -16.18 -3.23 -7.84
CA PRO A 17 -15.80 -4.65 -7.85
C PRO A 17 -15.68 -5.25 -9.25
N SER A 18 -16.22 -4.60 -10.29
CA SER A 18 -16.13 -5.05 -11.68
C SER A 18 -14.74 -4.84 -12.28
N HIS A 19 -13.89 -4.00 -11.65
CA HIS A 19 -12.53 -3.76 -12.13
C HIS A 19 -11.54 -4.75 -11.53
N LEU A 20 -10.97 -5.59 -12.38
CA LEU A 20 -9.79 -6.40 -12.09
C LEU A 20 -8.58 -5.77 -12.77
N VAL A 21 -7.60 -5.35 -11.98
CA VAL A 21 -6.49 -4.53 -12.47
C VAL A 21 -5.16 -5.17 -12.07
N PRO A 22 -4.16 -5.25 -12.96
CA PRO A 22 -2.83 -5.75 -12.61
C PRO A 22 -2.23 -4.98 -11.43
N ARG A 23 -1.63 -5.67 -10.46
CA ARG A 23 -1.01 -5.08 -9.27
C ARG A 23 -0.03 -3.96 -9.64
N MET A 24 0.73 -4.12 -10.72
CA MET A 24 1.67 -3.12 -11.23
C MET A 24 1.00 -1.80 -11.65
N ARG A 25 -0.23 -1.86 -12.16
CA ARG A 25 -1.01 -0.66 -12.57
C ARG A 25 -2.00 -0.18 -11.50
N PHE A 26 -2.12 -0.93 -10.40
CA PHE A 26 -3.10 -0.68 -9.35
C PHE A 26 -2.97 0.71 -8.71
N PRO A 27 -1.77 1.23 -8.36
CA PRO A 27 -1.66 2.55 -7.75
C PRO A 27 -2.21 3.67 -8.65
N ASN A 28 -1.82 3.65 -9.93
CA ASN A 28 -2.30 4.61 -10.93
C ASN A 28 -3.81 4.48 -11.18
N HIS A 29 -4.33 3.25 -11.15
CA HIS A 29 -5.76 3.00 -11.25
C HIS A 29 -6.52 3.61 -10.07
N LEU A 30 -6.07 3.41 -8.84
CA LEU A 30 -6.77 3.90 -7.64
C LEU A 30 -6.97 5.42 -7.65
N VAL A 31 -5.96 6.19 -8.06
CA VAL A 31 -6.05 7.66 -8.15
C VAL A 31 -7.11 8.09 -9.17
N LYS A 32 -7.15 7.43 -10.33
CA LYS A 32 -8.15 7.73 -11.37
C LYS A 32 -9.55 7.29 -10.94
N CYS A 33 -9.66 6.10 -10.34
CA CYS A 33 -10.93 5.54 -9.91
C CYS A 33 -11.54 6.35 -8.75
N GLN A 34 -10.71 6.82 -7.81
CA GLN A 34 -11.16 7.72 -6.75
C GLN A 34 -11.81 9.00 -7.29
N LYS A 35 -11.24 9.59 -8.35
CA LYS A 35 -11.83 10.78 -9.00
C LYS A 35 -13.15 10.47 -9.71
N ASN A 36 -13.30 9.27 -10.25
CA ASN A 36 -14.51 8.84 -10.95
C ASN A 36 -15.64 8.41 -10.01
N TYR A 37 -15.32 7.96 -8.80
CA TYR A 37 -16.27 7.53 -7.78
C TYR A 37 -16.18 8.41 -6.51
N PRO A 38 -16.47 9.73 -6.61
CA PRO A 38 -16.34 10.64 -5.47
C PRO A 38 -17.34 10.34 -4.34
N HIS A 39 -18.42 9.61 -4.63
CA HIS A 39 -19.41 9.17 -3.65
C HIS A 39 -18.90 8.02 -2.76
N VAL A 40 -17.89 7.28 -3.20
CA VAL A 40 -17.32 6.17 -2.42
C VAL A 40 -16.16 6.70 -1.57
N VAL A 41 -16.45 6.93 -0.29
CA VAL A 41 -15.45 7.44 0.66
C VAL A 41 -14.63 6.29 1.23
N LEU A 42 -13.43 6.10 0.71
CA LEU A 42 -12.42 5.18 1.24
C LEU A 42 -11.29 5.96 1.92
N LYS A 43 -10.82 5.44 3.05
CA LYS A 43 -9.64 5.93 3.75
C LYS A 43 -8.40 5.24 3.19
N ILE A 44 -7.31 6.00 3.10
CA ILE A 44 -6.00 5.51 2.66
C ILE A 44 -5.23 5.06 3.88
N CYS A 45 -4.62 3.87 3.84
CA CYS A 45 -3.76 3.42 4.92
C CYS A 45 -2.50 4.30 4.99
N PRO A 46 -2.09 4.75 6.20
CA PRO A 46 -0.86 5.53 6.36
C PRO A 46 0.40 4.71 6.09
N TYR A 47 0.32 3.37 6.19
CA TYR A 47 1.45 2.47 6.00
C TYR A 47 1.59 1.99 4.54
N ASN A 48 0.52 2.08 3.74
CA ASN A 48 0.53 1.66 2.34
C ASN A 48 -0.54 2.39 1.53
N ALA A 49 -0.12 3.27 0.62
CA ALA A 49 -1.01 4.10 -0.19
C ALA A 49 -1.91 3.32 -1.18
N THR A 50 -1.59 2.04 -1.43
CA THR A 50 -2.43 1.16 -2.25
C THR A 50 -3.62 0.58 -1.47
N HIS A 51 -3.55 0.55 -0.14
CA HIS A 51 -4.68 0.12 0.69
C HIS A 51 -5.74 1.20 0.75
N ARG A 52 -6.94 0.89 0.22
CA ARG A 52 -8.14 1.70 0.35
C ARG A 52 -9.17 0.92 1.16
N ILE A 53 -9.52 1.44 2.32
CA ILE A 53 -10.35 0.76 3.31
C ILE A 53 -11.62 1.59 3.53
N LYS A 54 -12.77 0.93 3.68
CA LYS A 54 -14.01 1.61 4.06
C LYS A 54 -13.85 2.24 5.45
N ALA A 55 -14.51 3.37 5.71
CA ALA A 55 -14.38 4.09 6.97
C ALA A 55 -14.66 3.20 8.20
N GLU A 56 -15.66 2.32 8.12
CA GLU A 56 -16.05 1.39 9.19
C GLU A 56 -14.95 0.36 9.53
N ALA A 57 -14.29 -0.20 8.51
CA ALA A 57 -13.23 -1.18 8.69
C ALA A 57 -11.84 -0.54 8.91
N TYR A 58 -11.73 0.80 8.84
CA TYR A 58 -10.44 1.50 8.87
C TYR A 58 -9.71 1.33 10.19
N LEU A 59 -10.40 1.46 11.33
CA LEU A 59 -9.79 1.31 12.65
C LEU A 59 -9.26 -0.12 12.86
N GLN A 60 -10.05 -1.13 12.48
CA GLN A 60 -9.64 -2.53 12.53
C GLN A 60 -8.46 -2.83 11.60
N HIS A 61 -8.44 -2.21 10.41
CA HIS A 61 -7.32 -2.32 9.48
C HIS A 61 -6.04 -1.75 10.09
N LEU A 62 -6.06 -0.60 10.77
CA LEU A 62 -4.85 -0.03 11.36
C LEU A 62 -4.19 -0.97 12.37
N VAL A 63 -4.98 -1.69 13.17
CA VAL A 63 -4.48 -2.66 14.15
C VAL A 63 -3.87 -3.87 13.45
N ASN A 64 -4.55 -4.40 12.43
CA ASN A 64 -4.20 -5.64 11.73
C ASN A 64 -3.44 -5.43 10.40
N CYS A 65 -2.94 -4.22 10.13
CA CYS A 65 -2.32 -3.92 8.84
C CYS A 65 -1.00 -4.69 8.72
N PRO A 66 -0.79 -5.51 7.67
CA PRO A 66 0.45 -6.25 7.49
C PRO A 66 1.66 -5.32 7.33
N ASN A 67 1.46 -4.15 6.70
CA ASN A 67 2.52 -3.14 6.55
C ASN A 67 2.84 -2.39 7.85
N ARG A 68 1.95 -2.41 8.86
CA ARG A 68 2.25 -1.81 10.17
C ARG A 68 3.35 -2.59 10.90
N GLN A 69 3.30 -3.92 10.83
CA GLN A 69 4.27 -4.80 11.48
C GLN A 69 5.68 -4.65 10.91
N CYS A 70 5.82 -4.41 9.60
CA CYS A 70 7.12 -4.11 8.99
C CYS A 70 7.74 -2.81 9.54
N ILE A 71 6.94 -1.75 9.71
CA ILE A 71 7.43 -0.46 10.21
C ILE A 71 7.78 -0.52 11.70
N GLU A 72 6.99 -1.25 12.49
CA GLU A 72 7.30 -1.52 13.90
C GLU A 72 8.65 -2.25 14.01
N PHE A 73 8.87 -3.28 13.19
CA PHE A 73 10.14 -4.00 13.15
C PHE A 73 11.31 -3.10 12.75
N GLU A 74 11.15 -2.24 11.73
CA GLU A 74 12.17 -1.28 11.30
C GLU A 74 12.61 -0.35 12.45
N LYS A 75 11.64 0.24 13.18
CA LYS A 75 11.91 1.19 14.29
C LYS A 75 12.75 0.60 15.41
N TYR A 76 12.65 -0.70 15.65
CA TYR A 76 13.37 -1.37 16.75
C TYR A 76 14.61 -2.14 16.29
N HIS A 77 14.72 -2.45 14.99
CA HIS A 77 15.86 -3.21 14.42
C HIS A 77 16.86 -2.37 13.62
N HIS A 78 16.80 -1.04 13.68
CA HIS A 78 17.91 -0.18 13.26
C HIS A 78 18.73 0.37 14.45
N PRO A 79 19.63 -0.38 15.10
CA PRO A 79 20.73 0.25 15.82
C PRO A 79 21.75 0.72 14.78
N PHE A 80 21.48 1.83 14.11
CA PHE A 80 22.57 2.59 13.49
C PHE A 80 22.48 4.06 13.86
N PRO A 81 23.16 4.49 14.93
CA PRO A 81 23.51 5.88 15.08
C PRO A 81 24.45 6.24 13.92
N GLN A 82 24.05 7.21 13.10
CA GLN A 82 25.01 7.90 12.24
C GLN A 82 25.89 8.74 13.18
N ASN A 83 27.07 8.23 13.53
CA ASN A 83 28.11 9.10 14.09
C ASN A 83 28.68 9.94 12.93
N PRO A 84 28.71 11.28 13.03
CA PRO A 84 29.19 12.16 11.96
C PRO A 84 30.73 12.19 11.78
N ASP A 85 31.51 11.37 12.48
CA ASP A 85 32.99 11.46 12.47
C ASP A 85 33.70 10.13 12.14
N SER A 86 33.54 9.61 10.92
CA SER A 86 34.53 8.64 10.40
C SER A 86 35.36 9.28 9.30
N PRO A 87 36.67 9.51 9.55
CA PRO A 87 37.55 10.18 8.62
C PRO A 87 37.82 9.31 7.39
N THR A 88 37.90 9.97 6.24
CA THR A 88 38.45 9.47 4.99
C THR A 88 39.77 8.73 5.22
N ASN A 89 39.92 7.49 4.73
CA ASN A 89 41.12 7.00 4.01
C ASN A 89 41.03 5.50 3.63
N TYR A 90 40.90 5.17 2.34
CA TYR A 90 41.92 4.45 1.56
C TYR A 90 41.62 4.57 0.06
#